data_AF-A0A6J3BT23-F1
#
_entry.id   AF-A0A6J3BT23-F1
#
_cell.length_a   1.000
_cell.length_b   1.000
_cell.length_c   1.000
_cell.angle_alpha   90.00
_cell.angle_beta   90.00
_cell.angle_gamma   90.00
#
_symmetry.space_group_name_H-M   'P 1'
#
loop_
_entity.id
_entity.type
_entity.pdbx_description
1 polymer ?
#
loop_
_entity_poly.entity_id
_entity_poly.type
_entity_poly.pdbx_seq_one_letter_code
_entity_poly.pdbx_strand_id
1 'polypeptide(L)'
;MTMLEEAGLVDVTTARVVEQTQEIAKSLEKSTRKHGSDTSETPLGSLDRTKVSLGDSDRTTDSKRFIHDQWGTTGTMVKILNYKKMEKRPLTVRYLISKGPVLAGYKCIIAARCFTSILKLKQHGFICVSKDPETLEVTDIFLGPKFDKLP
;
A
#
# COMPACT_ATOMS: atom_id res chain seq x y z
N MET A 1 2.08 -9.12 53.52
CA MET A 1 1.67 -10.26 52.68
C MET A 1 0.16 -10.29 52.67
N THR A 2 -0.46 -9.82 51.58
CA THR A 2 -1.81 -10.18 51.13
C THR A 2 -1.98 -9.55 49.75
N MET A 3 -2.13 -10.40 48.75
CA MET A 3 -2.50 -10.07 47.37
C MET A 3 -4.00 -9.83 47.30
N LEU A 4 -4.46 -8.95 46.42
CA LEU A 4 -5.72 -9.06 45.68
C LEU A 4 -5.75 -7.96 44.60
N GLU A 5 -5.36 -8.35 43.40
CA GLU A 5 -5.80 -7.72 42.15
C GLU A 5 -7.27 -8.08 41.94
N GLU A 6 -8.12 -7.10 41.66
CA GLU A 6 -9.45 -7.35 41.13
C GLU A 6 -9.69 -6.52 39.86
N ALA A 7 -10.15 -7.23 38.84
CA ALA A 7 -10.44 -6.74 37.51
C ALA A 7 -11.75 -5.92 37.49
N GLY A 8 -11.70 -4.71 36.94
CA GLY A 8 -12.86 -3.86 36.68
C GLY A 8 -13.24 -3.87 35.19
N LEU A 9 -14.51 -4.16 34.93
CA LEU A 9 -15.19 -4.35 33.66
C LEU A 9 -15.12 -3.14 32.68
N VAL A 10 -14.95 -3.50 31.41
CA VAL A 10 -15.58 -2.96 30.18
C VAL A 10 -16.65 -1.87 30.34
N ASP A 11 -16.44 -0.74 29.66
CA ASP A 11 -17.48 -0.09 28.86
C ASP A 11 -16.84 0.79 27.76
N VAL A 12 -16.67 0.22 26.54
CA VAL A 12 -16.31 0.98 25.34
C VAL A 12 -17.60 1.49 24.73
N THR A 13 -17.87 2.77 24.95
CA THR A 13 -18.98 3.47 24.32
C THR A 13 -18.72 3.56 22.81
N THR A 14 -19.55 2.84 22.06
CA THR A 14 -19.58 2.82 20.60
C THR A 14 -20.24 4.10 20.09
N ALA A 15 -19.58 4.85 19.23
CA ALA A 15 -20.20 5.97 18.51
C ALA A 15 -19.85 5.95 17.01
N ARG A 16 -20.83 5.44 16.25
CA ARG A 16 -21.25 5.80 14.89
C ARG A 16 -20.21 5.78 13.75
N VAL A 17 -20.21 4.64 13.07
CA VAL A 17 -20.01 4.52 11.62
C VAL A 17 -21.17 5.21 10.91
N VAL A 18 -20.90 6.16 10.03
CA VAL A 18 -21.86 6.63 9.02
C VAL A 18 -21.46 6.00 7.69
N GLU A 19 -22.29 5.06 7.27
CA GLU A 19 -22.33 4.48 5.93
C GLU A 19 -22.60 5.56 4.90
N GLN A 20 -21.77 5.63 3.85
CA GLN A 20 -22.10 6.38 2.65
C GLN A 20 -21.43 5.76 1.43
N THR A 21 -21.88 4.59 1.00
CA THR A 21 -21.70 4.14 -0.40
C THR A 21 -22.71 3.04 -0.72
N GLN A 22 -23.84 3.39 -1.33
CA GLN A 22 -24.65 2.46 -2.14
C GLN A 22 -25.76 3.23 -2.85
N GLU A 23 -25.46 3.72 -4.05
CA GLU A 23 -26.42 3.93 -5.13
C GLU A 23 -25.64 4.32 -6.37
N ILE A 24 -25.43 3.35 -7.28
CA ILE A 24 -25.26 3.45 -8.74
C ILE A 24 -24.89 2.03 -9.18
N ALA A 25 -25.89 1.24 -9.56
CA ALA A 25 -25.82 0.13 -10.52
C ALA A 25 -27.12 -0.69 -10.47
N LYS A 26 -28.24 -0.04 -10.82
CA LYS A 26 -29.44 -0.75 -11.26
C LYS A 26 -29.85 -0.14 -12.59
N SER A 27 -29.54 -0.83 -13.68
CA SER A 27 -30.28 -0.91 -14.94
C SER A 27 -29.32 -1.31 -16.06
N LEU A 28 -29.81 -2.12 -17.01
CA LEU A 28 -29.13 -2.91 -18.05
C LEU A 28 -28.59 -4.26 -17.53
N GLU A 29 -29.01 -5.45 -17.96
CA GLU A 29 -29.75 -5.85 -19.17
C GLU A 29 -30.63 -7.08 -18.87
N LYS A 30 -31.85 -7.07 -19.41
CA LYS A 30 -32.81 -8.16 -19.40
C LYS A 30 -33.08 -8.55 -20.85
N SER A 31 -32.50 -9.65 -21.33
CA SER A 31 -33.02 -10.53 -22.41
C SER A 31 -31.94 -11.56 -22.75
N THR A 32 -32.09 -12.86 -22.50
CA THR A 32 -32.77 -13.77 -23.44
C THR A 32 -33.02 -15.14 -22.78
N ARG A 33 -34.08 -15.81 -23.24
CA ARG A 33 -34.69 -17.04 -22.71
C ARG A 33 -34.00 -18.30 -23.26
N LYS A 34 -33.94 -19.40 -22.49
CA LYS A 34 -34.55 -20.72 -22.82
C LYS A 34 -34.17 -21.86 -21.84
N HIS A 35 -35.21 -22.43 -21.23
CA HIS A 35 -35.59 -23.84 -21.14
C HIS A 35 -34.51 -24.94 -21.00
N GLY A 36 -34.65 -25.77 -19.95
CA GLY A 36 -33.98 -27.07 -19.82
C GLY A 36 -34.27 -27.69 -18.45
N SER A 37 -35.25 -28.61 -18.43
CA SER A 37 -35.69 -29.41 -17.28
C SER A 37 -34.76 -30.61 -17.05
N ASP A 38 -34.76 -31.06 -15.79
CA ASP A 38 -34.49 -32.42 -15.30
C ASP A 38 -33.04 -32.94 -15.09
N THR A 39 -32.82 -33.19 -13.79
CA THR A 39 -32.24 -34.39 -13.16
C THR A 39 -30.79 -34.80 -13.48
N SER A 40 -29.91 -34.58 -12.52
CA SER A 40 -28.90 -35.57 -12.17
C SER A 40 -28.55 -35.47 -10.69
N GLU A 41 -29.14 -36.37 -9.92
CA GLU A 41 -28.80 -36.65 -8.54
C GLU A 41 -27.34 -37.16 -8.48
N THR A 42 -26.50 -36.49 -7.70
CA THR A 42 -25.28 -37.10 -7.17
C THR A 42 -25.36 -37.06 -5.65
N PRO A 43 -25.64 -38.17 -4.96
CA PRO A 43 -25.54 -38.23 -3.51
C PRO A 43 -24.11 -38.58 -3.15
N LEU A 44 -23.22 -37.58 -3.14
CA LEU A 44 -21.90 -37.71 -2.53
C LEU A 44 -21.77 -36.67 -1.43
N GLY A 45 -22.11 -37.12 -0.22
CA GLY A 45 -21.68 -36.61 1.09
C GLY A 45 -21.82 -35.11 1.30
N SER A 46 -22.57 -34.71 2.32
CA SER A 46 -22.50 -33.36 2.89
C SER A 46 -21.05 -33.08 3.28
N LEU A 47 -20.29 -32.50 2.35
CA LEU A 47 -18.93 -32.06 2.58
C LEU A 47 -19.09 -30.85 3.47
N ASP A 48 -19.07 -31.10 4.78
CA ASP A 48 -18.99 -30.09 5.84
C ASP A 48 -17.72 -29.28 5.55
N ARG A 49 -17.89 -28.24 4.74
CA ARG A 49 -16.85 -27.28 4.47
C ARG A 49 -16.76 -26.46 5.72
N THR A 50 -15.95 -26.91 6.67
CA THR A 50 -15.38 -26.02 7.68
C THR A 50 -14.75 -24.88 6.89
N LYS A 51 -15.43 -23.73 6.84
CA LYS A 51 -14.95 -22.51 6.22
C LYS A 51 -13.79 -22.05 7.10
N VAL A 52 -12.61 -22.58 6.81
CA VAL A 52 -11.36 -22.12 7.39
C VAL A 52 -11.14 -20.72 6.86
N SER A 53 -11.47 -19.74 7.70
CA SER A 53 -11.14 -18.35 7.40
C SER A 53 -9.61 -18.26 7.47
N LEU A 54 -8.96 -18.18 6.31
CA LEU A 54 -7.54 -17.80 6.21
C LEU A 54 -7.43 -16.31 6.57
N GLY A 55 -7.66 -16.01 7.85
CA GLY A 55 -7.95 -14.70 8.43
C GLY A 55 -6.80 -13.69 8.42
N ASP A 56 -5.87 -13.79 7.48
CA ASP A 56 -4.73 -12.87 7.35
C ASP A 56 -4.50 -12.39 5.90
N SER A 57 -5.37 -12.78 4.96
CA SER A 57 -5.22 -12.44 3.53
C SER A 57 -5.59 -10.98 3.21
N ASP A 58 -6.52 -10.38 3.95
CA ASP A 58 -6.96 -9.00 3.69
C ASP A 58 -5.90 -7.98 4.12
N ARG A 59 -5.29 -8.14 5.30
CA ARG A 59 -4.24 -7.22 5.79
C ARG A 59 -3.00 -7.23 4.91
N THR A 60 -2.61 -8.39 4.38
CA THR A 60 -1.44 -8.48 3.49
C THR A 60 -1.70 -7.84 2.13
N THR A 61 -2.94 -7.89 1.64
CA THR A 61 -3.35 -7.25 0.38
C THR A 61 -3.31 -5.72 0.50
N ASP A 62 -3.89 -5.17 1.57
CA ASP A 62 -3.89 -3.72 1.80
C ASP A 62 -2.49 -3.16 2.06
N SER A 63 -1.67 -3.87 2.83
CA SER A 63 -0.29 -3.47 3.12
C SER A 63 0.56 -3.45 1.84
N LYS A 64 0.40 -4.45 0.97
CA LYS A 64 1.10 -4.50 -0.34
C LYS A 64 0.66 -3.35 -1.24
N ARG A 65 -0.65 -3.10 -1.34
CA ARG A 65 -1.19 -2.00 -2.13
C ARG A 65 -0.70 -0.65 -1.62
N PHE A 66 -0.75 -0.43 -0.31
CA PHE A 66 -0.25 0.79 0.31
C PHE A 66 1.23 1.05 -0.01
N ILE A 67 2.09 0.03 0.18
CA ILE A 67 3.53 0.16 -0.13
C ILE A 67 3.74 0.42 -1.62
N HIS A 68 2.98 -0.25 -2.48
CA HIS A 68 3.06 -0.03 -3.92
C HIS A 68 2.70 1.40 -4.31
N ASP A 69 1.60 1.93 -3.79
CA ASP A 69 1.10 3.25 -4.16
C ASP A 69 1.98 4.37 -3.58
N GLN A 70 2.43 4.21 -2.33
CA GLN A 70 3.26 5.21 -1.66
C GLN A 70 4.72 5.18 -2.08
N TRP A 71 5.29 3.99 -2.27
CA TRP A 71 6.73 3.79 -2.47
C TRP A 71 7.07 3.22 -3.84
N GLY A 72 6.09 3.04 -4.72
CA GLY A 72 6.32 2.77 -6.14
C GLY A 72 6.96 3.96 -6.87
N THR A 73 7.20 3.80 -8.17
CA THR A 73 7.91 4.80 -8.99
C THR A 73 7.23 6.16 -8.94
N THR A 74 5.91 6.20 -9.15
CA THR A 74 5.12 7.44 -9.12
C THR A 74 5.08 8.06 -7.73
N GLY A 75 4.76 7.27 -6.69
CA GLY A 75 4.68 7.75 -5.31
C GLY A 75 6.02 8.29 -4.78
N THR A 76 7.13 7.67 -5.19
CA THR A 76 8.49 8.14 -4.88
C THR A 76 8.81 9.44 -5.62
N MET A 77 8.46 9.54 -6.92
CA MET A 77 8.69 10.75 -7.70
C MET A 77 7.98 11.97 -7.11
N VAL A 78 6.71 11.82 -6.72
CA VAL A 78 5.94 12.89 -6.08
C VAL A 78 6.64 13.39 -4.81
N LYS A 79 7.21 12.50 -4.01
CA LYS A 79 7.96 12.87 -2.79
C LYS A 79 9.24 13.65 -3.13
N ILE A 80 9.96 13.24 -4.17
CA ILE A 80 11.17 13.95 -4.65
C ILE A 80 10.80 15.37 -5.14
N LEU A 81 9.74 15.50 -5.94
CA LEU A 81 9.27 16.79 -6.44
C LEU A 81 8.81 17.72 -5.31
N ASN A 82 8.05 17.19 -4.35
CA ASN A 82 7.61 17.96 -3.19
C ASN A 82 8.78 18.41 -2.32
N TYR A 83 9.82 17.58 -2.18
CA TYR A 83 11.04 17.97 -1.50
C TYR A 83 11.76 19.12 -2.22
N LYS A 84 11.86 19.05 -3.56
CA LYS A 84 12.48 20.10 -4.37
C LYS A 84 11.74 21.43 -4.25
N LYS A 85 10.41 21.43 -4.16
CA LYS A 85 9.60 22.64 -3.91
C LYS A 85 9.91 23.31 -2.58
N MET A 86 10.38 22.55 -1.58
CA MET A 86 10.76 23.10 -0.27
C MET A 86 12.19 23.65 -0.25
N GLU A 87 12.93 23.58 -1.36
CA GLU A 87 14.33 24.02 -1.51
C GLU A 87 15.31 23.46 -0.47
N LYS A 88 14.94 22.38 0.21
CA LYS A 88 15.82 21.70 1.17
C LYS A 88 16.77 20.79 0.42
N ARG A 89 18.04 20.76 0.82
CA ARG A 89 19.07 19.83 0.37
C ARG A 89 19.95 19.46 1.56
N PRO A 90 20.56 18.26 1.59
CA PRO A 90 20.56 17.20 0.55
C PRO A 90 19.33 16.28 0.63
N LEU A 91 18.96 15.64 -0.49
CA LEU A 91 17.90 14.63 -0.55
C LEU A 91 18.48 13.21 -0.45
N THR A 92 18.46 12.64 0.76
CA THR A 92 18.89 11.26 0.98
C THR A 92 17.73 10.28 0.97
N VAL A 93 18.02 8.99 0.71
CA VAL A 93 17.02 7.91 0.80
C VAL A 93 16.45 7.80 2.22
N ARG A 94 17.32 7.95 3.23
CA ARG A 94 16.92 7.93 4.64
C ARG A 94 15.93 9.07 4.95
N TYR A 95 16.19 10.26 4.41
CA TYR A 95 15.30 11.40 4.56
C TYR A 95 13.92 11.11 3.94
N LEU A 96 13.88 10.61 2.69
CA LEU A 96 12.63 10.23 2.03
C LEU A 96 11.79 9.29 2.88
N ILE A 97 12.40 8.20 3.38
CA ILE A 97 11.73 7.21 4.23
C ILE A 97 11.25 7.82 5.55
N SER A 98 12.06 8.67 6.17
CA SER A 98 11.72 9.30 7.46
C SER A 98 10.56 10.29 7.38
N LYS A 99 10.37 10.94 6.22
CA LYS A 99 9.28 11.91 5.99
C LYS A 99 8.07 11.29 5.30
N GLY A 100 8.25 10.14 4.66
CA GLY A 100 7.18 9.42 4.00
C GLY A 100 6.39 8.55 4.96
N PRO A 101 5.25 8.02 4.50
CA PRO A 101 4.40 7.18 5.32
C PRO A 101 5.02 5.78 5.50
N VAL A 102 5.12 5.32 6.74
CA VAL A 102 5.73 4.04 7.10
C VAL A 102 4.74 3.17 7.85
N LEU A 103 4.51 1.96 7.34
CA LEU A 103 3.70 0.95 8.03
C LEU A 103 4.58 0.19 9.04
N ALA A 104 4.11 0.07 10.28
CA ALA A 104 4.83 -0.64 11.34
C ALA A 104 5.12 -2.09 10.92
N GLY A 105 6.36 -2.56 11.12
CA GLY A 105 6.81 -3.88 10.67
C GLY A 105 7.30 -3.95 9.21
N TYR A 106 7.04 -2.94 8.38
CA TYR A 106 7.39 -2.95 6.94
C TYR A 106 8.56 -2.04 6.57
N LYS A 107 9.34 -1.54 7.55
CA LYS A 107 10.44 -0.58 7.33
C LYS A 107 11.43 -1.05 6.25
N CYS A 108 11.89 -2.30 6.34
CA CYS A 108 12.87 -2.85 5.38
C CYS A 108 12.28 -3.00 3.98
N ILE A 109 11.01 -3.43 3.87
CA ILE A 109 10.32 -3.58 2.59
C ILE A 109 10.10 -2.22 1.93
N ILE A 110 9.71 -1.22 2.73
CA ILE A 110 9.56 0.16 2.27
C ILE A 110 10.90 0.73 1.80
N ALA A 111 11.99 0.50 2.55
CA ALA A 111 13.32 0.95 2.17
C ALA A 111 13.78 0.34 0.84
N ALA A 112 13.63 -0.99 0.68
CA ALA A 112 13.96 -1.70 -0.55
C ALA A 112 13.11 -1.22 -1.74
N ARG A 113 11.81 -0.97 -1.51
CA ARG A 113 10.90 -0.47 -2.55
C ARG A 113 11.28 0.94 -2.97
N CYS A 114 11.50 1.84 -2.02
CA CYS A 114 11.95 3.21 -2.27
C CYS A 114 13.25 3.20 -3.09
N PHE A 115 14.23 2.40 -2.69
CA PHE A 115 15.49 2.28 -3.41
C PHE A 115 15.30 1.76 -4.84
N THR A 116 14.49 0.72 -5.03
CA THR A 116 14.18 0.18 -6.37
C THR A 116 13.49 1.23 -7.25
N SER A 117 12.57 2.01 -6.68
CA SER A 117 11.89 3.09 -7.40
C SER A 117 12.84 4.22 -7.77
N ILE A 118 13.80 4.58 -6.91
CA ILE A 118 14.88 5.53 -7.24
C ILE A 118 15.72 4.99 -8.40
N LEU A 119 16.11 3.72 -8.40
CA LEU A 119 16.85 3.12 -9.51
C LEU A 119 16.08 3.19 -10.82
N LYS A 120 14.78 2.88 -10.81
CA LYS A 120 13.91 3.02 -12.01
C LYS A 120 13.84 4.47 -12.49
N LEU A 121 13.65 5.42 -11.59
CA LEU A 121 13.60 6.84 -11.94
C LEU A 121 14.93 7.31 -12.56
N LYS A 122 16.07 6.84 -12.02
CA LYS A 122 17.40 7.11 -12.56
C LYS A 122 17.56 6.51 -13.96
N GLN A 123 17.19 5.24 -14.14
CA GLN A 123 17.28 4.55 -15.44
C GLN A 123 16.49 5.26 -16.54
N HIS A 124 15.32 5.80 -16.20
CA HIS A 124 14.48 6.55 -17.14
C HIS A 124 14.86 8.03 -17.28
N GLY A 125 15.92 8.50 -16.63
CA GLY A 125 16.42 9.88 -16.72
C GLY A 125 15.54 10.93 -16.03
N PHE A 126 14.66 10.52 -15.11
CA PHE A 126 13.84 11.46 -14.32
C PHE A 126 14.63 12.08 -13.17
N ILE A 127 15.64 11.38 -12.66
CA ILE A 127 16.49 11.84 -11.56
C ILE A 127 17.97 11.52 -11.82
N CYS A 128 18.84 12.31 -11.23
CA CYS A 128 20.27 12.04 -11.09
C CYS A 128 20.56 11.71 -9.62
N VAL A 129 21.52 10.82 -9.38
CA VAL A 129 21.85 10.35 -8.03
C VAL A 129 23.34 10.51 -7.80
N SER A 130 23.69 11.30 -6.79
CA SER A 130 25.06 11.38 -6.27
C SER A 130 25.27 10.27 -5.25
N LYS A 131 26.47 9.69 -5.27
CA LYS A 131 26.86 8.64 -4.34
C LYS A 131 28.22 8.95 -3.77
N ASP A 132 28.41 8.52 -2.54
CA ASP A 132 29.72 8.48 -1.95
C ASP A 132 30.53 7.31 -2.56
N PRO A 133 31.79 7.54 -2.96
CA PRO A 133 32.61 6.52 -3.62
C PRO A 133 33.08 5.39 -2.68
N GLU A 134 33.14 5.63 -1.37
CA GLU A 134 33.62 4.66 -0.38
C GLU A 134 32.46 3.87 0.23
N THR A 135 31.41 4.57 0.67
CA THR A 135 30.27 3.94 1.37
C THR A 135 29.19 3.43 0.42
N LEU A 136 29.22 3.85 -0.85
CA LEU A 136 28.18 3.62 -1.86
C LEU A 136 26.80 4.14 -1.47
N GLU A 137 26.69 4.92 -0.39
CA GLU A 137 25.44 5.52 0.03
C GLU A 137 25.02 6.65 -0.92
N VAL A 138 23.71 6.77 -1.12
CA VAL A 138 23.13 7.85 -1.91
C VAL A 138 23.15 9.13 -1.08
N THR A 139 24.03 10.06 -1.45
CA THR A 139 24.25 11.32 -0.74
C THR A 139 23.27 12.41 -1.17
N ASP A 140 22.89 12.44 -2.44
CA ASP A 140 21.92 13.42 -2.94
C ASP A 140 21.17 12.90 -4.18
N ILE A 141 19.95 13.41 -4.36
CA ILE A 141 19.06 13.09 -5.49
C ILE A 141 18.59 14.40 -6.12
N PHE A 142 18.89 14.55 -7.40
CA PHE A 142 18.53 15.72 -8.20
C PHE A 142 17.50 15.34 -9.26
N LEU A 143 16.79 16.36 -9.77
CA LEU A 143 16.00 16.16 -10.97
C LEU A 143 16.94 15.90 -12.16
N GLY A 144 16.49 15.00 -13.03
CA GLY A 144 17.24 14.61 -14.21
C GLY A 144 16.92 15.50 -15.42
N PRO A 145 17.57 15.24 -16.56
CA PRO A 145 17.49 16.06 -17.77
C PRO A 145 16.08 16.16 -18.39
N LYS A 146 15.16 15.26 -18.01
CA LYS A 146 13.75 15.37 -18.39
C LYS A 146 13.04 16.59 -17.80
N PHE A 147 13.59 17.15 -16.72
CA PHE A 147 13.06 18.35 -16.06
C PHE A 147 13.90 19.61 -16.33
N ASP A 148 15.13 19.47 -16.81
CA ASP A 148 15.98 20.61 -17.21
C ASP A 148 15.52 21.26 -18.53
N LYS A 149 14.58 20.64 -19.26
CA LYS A 149 13.93 21.21 -20.46
C LYS A 149 12.74 22.10 -20.13
N LEU A 150 12.82 22.90 -19.07
CA LEU A 150 11.88 24.00 -18.86
C LEU A 150 12.46 25.24 -19.56
N PRO A 151 11.78 25.80 -20.58
CA PRO A 151 12.15 27.09 -21.16
C PRO A 151 11.97 28.23 -20.15
#